data_AF-A0A3A4RZ43-F1
#
_entry.id   AF-A0A3A4RZ43-F1
#
_cell.length_a   1.000
_cell.length_b   1.000
_cell.length_c   1.000
_cell.angle_alpha   90.00
_cell.angle_beta   90.00
_cell.angle_gamma   90.00
#
_symmetry.space_group_name_H-M   'P 1'
#
loop_
_entity.id
_entity.type
_entity.pdbx_description
1 polymer ?
#
loop_
_entity_poly.entity_id
_entity_poly.type
_entity_poly.pdbx_seq_one_letter_code
_entity_poly.pdbx_strand_id
1 'polypeptide(L)'
;MKKSAAFLLLFGIFSILLQGFPDPAYASDKSEGEVVVIGNSRLSFDSLSSSELKDIFQRKKTTWEDGRKISFALLDSGKTHQQFVRNYLQKTPAQYHRYWKKLVFSGRGVPPITFRDEKSLMAHVALTSGAIGYVSQETRLSGVKKIHIIEESTAAMEKAAAETPAPIQNQVLPAIPETTQENKSRTIFNRIFY
;
A
#
# COMPACT_ATOMS: atom_id res chain seq x y z
N MET A 1 50.28 31.31 -59.02
CA MET A 1 50.85 30.09 -58.39
C MET A 1 50.20 29.89 -57.03
N LYS A 2 49.64 28.69 -56.82
CA LYS A 2 49.38 27.99 -55.55
C LYS A 2 48.18 28.43 -54.68
N LYS A 3 47.20 27.52 -54.67
CA LYS A 3 46.00 27.38 -53.82
C LYS A 3 46.39 27.20 -52.34
N SER A 4 45.49 27.58 -51.43
CA SER A 4 45.15 26.88 -50.16
C SER A 4 44.02 27.68 -49.48
N ALA A 5 42.75 27.29 -49.59
CA ALA A 5 42.12 26.24 -48.78
C ALA A 5 42.32 26.45 -47.27
N ALA A 6 41.66 27.47 -46.73
CA ALA A 6 41.42 27.64 -45.29
C ALA A 6 39.90 27.72 -45.05
N PHE A 7 39.20 26.71 -45.57
CA PHE A 7 37.87 26.31 -45.14
C PHE A 7 38.09 24.98 -44.40
N LEU A 8 37.47 24.81 -43.23
CA LEU A 8 37.60 23.67 -42.28
C LEU A 8 38.51 23.88 -41.06
N LEU A 9 38.11 24.78 -40.17
CA LEU A 9 38.26 24.55 -38.72
C LEU A 9 37.07 25.20 -37.98
N LEU A 10 35.86 24.68 -38.21
CA LEU A 10 34.66 25.08 -37.45
C LEU A 10 33.69 23.92 -37.21
N PHE A 11 34.20 22.68 -37.19
CA PHE A 11 33.44 21.47 -36.88
C PHE A 11 34.24 20.53 -35.97
N GLY A 12 34.66 21.04 -34.80
CA GLY A 12 35.46 20.28 -33.84
C GLY A 12 35.06 20.48 -32.37
N ILE A 13 33.83 20.93 -32.11
CA ILE A 13 33.30 21.07 -30.73
C ILE A 13 31.89 20.45 -30.65
N PHE A 14 31.74 19.27 -31.23
CA PHE A 14 30.55 18.44 -31.05
C PHE A 14 30.97 16.96 -30.97
N SER A 15 31.72 16.58 -29.93
CA SER A 15 31.90 15.18 -29.50
C SER A 15 32.74 15.04 -28.23
N ILE A 16 32.40 15.76 -27.16
CA ILE A 16 32.74 15.32 -25.80
C ILE A 16 31.51 15.57 -24.92
N LEU A 17 30.43 14.84 -25.19
CA LEU A 17 29.26 14.80 -24.31
C LEU A 17 28.69 13.38 -24.25
N LEU A 18 29.56 12.41 -23.95
CA LEU A 18 29.13 11.03 -23.66
C LEU A 18 30.17 10.31 -22.80
N GLN A 19 30.72 10.97 -21.79
CA GLN A 19 31.22 10.24 -20.63
C GLN A 19 30.01 10.03 -19.75
N GLY A 20 29.51 8.79 -19.76
CA GLY A 20 28.31 8.40 -19.04
C GLY A 20 28.33 8.98 -17.65
N PHE A 21 27.28 9.75 -17.31
CA PHE A 21 26.92 9.85 -15.91
C PHE A 21 26.75 8.41 -15.47
N PRO A 22 27.53 7.91 -14.50
CA PRO A 22 27.17 6.65 -13.90
C PRO A 22 25.74 6.86 -13.43
N ASP A 23 24.80 6.09 -14.01
CA ASP A 23 23.55 5.83 -13.31
C ASP A 23 23.97 5.58 -11.86
N PRO A 24 23.35 6.20 -10.85
CA PRO A 24 23.57 5.77 -9.48
C PRO A 24 23.13 4.32 -9.45
N ALA A 25 24.09 3.43 -9.72
CA ALA A 25 23.94 2.02 -9.71
C ALA A 25 23.37 1.78 -8.33
N TYR A 26 22.20 1.15 -8.31
CA TYR A 26 21.63 0.63 -7.10
C TYR A 26 22.63 -0.38 -6.57
N ALA A 27 23.61 0.10 -5.82
CA ALA A 27 24.44 -0.71 -4.96
C ALA A 27 23.45 -1.33 -3.99
N SER A 28 22.99 -2.52 -4.34
CA SER A 28 22.23 -3.40 -3.49
C SER A 28 23.22 -3.93 -2.46
N ASP A 29 23.56 -3.05 -1.51
CA ASP A 29 24.20 -3.47 -0.29
C ASP A 29 23.13 -4.22 0.51
N LYS A 30 23.11 -5.53 0.29
CA LYS A 30 22.10 -6.46 0.79
C LYS A 30 22.44 -6.96 2.20
N SER A 31 23.12 -6.13 2.99
CA SER A 31 23.43 -6.41 4.39
C SER A 31 23.57 -5.11 5.15
N GLU A 32 22.58 -4.74 5.98
CA GLU A 32 22.81 -3.81 7.11
C GLU A 32 21.60 -3.68 8.07
N GLY A 33 21.10 -4.79 8.63
CA GLY A 33 20.07 -4.77 9.70
C GLY A 33 18.65 -5.02 9.20
N GLU A 34 18.04 -6.09 9.70
CA GLU A 34 16.64 -6.40 9.42
C GLU A 34 15.74 -5.37 10.12
N VAL A 35 14.71 -4.87 9.43
CA VAL A 35 13.74 -3.94 10.03
C VAL A 35 12.55 -4.75 10.52
N VAL A 36 12.05 -4.42 11.71
CA VAL A 36 10.86 -5.05 12.28
C VAL A 36 9.72 -4.03 12.32
N VAL A 37 8.57 -4.42 11.76
CA VAL A 37 7.33 -3.64 11.88
C VAL A 37 6.73 -3.89 13.25
N ILE A 38 6.37 -2.80 13.93
CA ILE A 38 5.77 -2.82 15.27
C ILE A 38 4.41 -2.14 15.25
N GLY A 39 3.50 -2.66 16.07
CA GLY A 39 2.16 -2.12 16.25
C GLY A 39 1.84 -1.92 17.72
N ASN A 40 0.86 -1.07 17.99
CA ASN A 40 0.29 -0.95 19.32
C ASN A 40 -0.25 -2.31 19.81
N SER A 41 -0.04 -2.65 21.08
CA SER A 41 -0.48 -3.92 21.67
C SER A 41 -1.99 -4.12 21.62
N ARG A 42 -2.78 -3.05 21.51
CA ARG A 42 -4.25 -3.08 21.41
C ARG A 42 -4.76 -3.31 19.99
N LEU A 43 -3.90 -3.53 19.00
CA LEU A 43 -4.35 -4.00 17.68
C LEU A 43 -4.88 -5.44 17.82
N SER A 44 -5.96 -5.77 17.13
CA SER A 44 -6.60 -7.10 17.20
C SER A 44 -5.91 -8.17 16.34
N PHE A 45 -4.98 -7.77 15.48
CA PHE A 45 -4.25 -8.63 14.55
C PHE A 45 -2.75 -8.59 14.83
N ASP A 46 -2.05 -9.68 14.51
CA ASP A 46 -0.60 -9.80 14.65
C ASP A 46 0.12 -9.88 13.30
N SER A 47 -0.63 -9.91 12.20
CA SER A 47 -0.11 -9.95 10.84
C SER A 47 -0.79 -8.93 9.94
N LEU A 48 -0.06 -8.45 8.95
CA LEU A 48 -0.52 -7.48 7.95
C LEU A 48 0.08 -7.84 6.60
N SER A 49 -0.64 -7.62 5.49
CA SER A 49 -0.03 -7.87 4.19
C SER A 49 0.95 -6.78 3.78
N SER A 50 1.90 -7.13 2.90
CA SER A 50 2.89 -6.18 2.37
C SER A 50 2.22 -5.04 1.59
N SER A 51 1.13 -5.33 0.86
CA SER A 51 0.34 -4.34 0.13
C SER A 51 -0.41 -3.39 1.07
N GLU A 52 -1.03 -3.91 2.13
CA GLU A 52 -1.70 -3.10 3.14
C GLU A 52 -0.73 -2.18 3.89
N LEU A 53 0.42 -2.71 4.31
CA LEU A 53 1.48 -1.91 4.93
C LEU A 53 1.88 -0.74 4.02
N LYS A 54 2.12 -1.03 2.75
CA LYS A 54 2.50 -0.05 1.74
C LYS A 54 1.43 1.02 1.55
N ASP A 55 0.15 0.65 1.61
CA ASP A 55 -0.97 1.57 1.47
C ASP A 55 -1.20 2.44 2.72
N ILE A 56 -0.93 1.92 3.92
CA ILE A 56 -0.94 2.68 5.17
C ILE A 56 0.13 3.77 5.15
N PHE A 57 1.39 3.40 4.86
CA PHE A 57 2.51 4.34 4.85
C PHE A 57 2.49 5.30 3.66
N GLN A 58 1.61 5.06 2.68
CA GLN A 58 1.27 6.01 1.61
C GLN A 58 -0.07 6.72 1.84
N ARG A 59 -0.68 6.59 3.02
CA ARG A 59 -1.94 7.26 3.37
C ARG A 59 -3.12 6.92 2.44
N LYS A 60 -3.07 5.80 1.73
CA LYS A 60 -4.20 5.30 0.96
C LYS A 60 -5.21 4.59 1.87
N LYS A 61 -4.72 3.91 2.91
CA LYS A 61 -5.53 3.35 4.01
C LYS A 61 -5.34 4.22 5.25
N THR A 62 -6.43 4.74 5.82
CA THR A 62 -6.40 5.66 6.97
C THR A 62 -7.21 5.20 8.17
N THR A 63 -7.96 4.10 8.01
CA THR A 63 -8.80 3.49 9.04
C THR A 63 -8.56 1.98 9.02
N TRP A 64 -8.49 1.37 10.19
CA TRP A 64 -8.47 -0.08 10.38
C TRP A 64 -9.86 -0.68 10.14
N GLU A 65 -9.95 -2.01 9.96
CA GLU A 65 -11.22 -2.72 9.75
C GLU A 65 -12.19 -2.56 10.94
N ASP A 66 -11.66 -2.29 12.13
CA ASP A 66 -12.43 -2.04 13.36
C ASP A 66 -12.89 -0.58 13.52
N GLY A 67 -12.66 0.27 12.52
CA GLY A 67 -13.05 1.68 12.53
C GLY A 67 -12.07 2.62 13.25
N ARG A 68 -10.99 2.12 13.87
CA ARG A 68 -9.98 2.99 14.48
C ARG A 68 -9.14 3.70 13.42
N LYS A 69 -8.80 4.96 13.69
CA LYS A 69 -7.89 5.73 12.83
C LYS A 69 -6.48 5.15 12.88
N ILE A 70 -5.85 5.03 11.70
CA ILE A 70 -4.47 4.60 11.58
C ILE A 70 -3.54 5.78 11.88
N SER A 71 -2.63 5.58 12.82
CA SER A 71 -1.53 6.51 13.11
C SER A 71 -0.21 5.82 12.80
N PHE A 72 0.46 6.21 11.73
CA PHE A 72 1.77 5.64 11.41
C PHE A 72 2.88 6.61 11.78
N ALA A 73 3.96 6.06 12.36
CA ALA A 73 5.12 6.81 12.81
C ALA A 73 6.33 6.54 11.89
N LEU A 74 7.12 7.58 11.63
CA LEU A 74 8.31 7.50 10.81
C LEU A 74 9.56 7.92 11.57
N LEU A 75 10.71 7.36 11.22
CA LEU A 75 12.00 7.96 11.52
C LEU A 75 12.29 9.07 10.50
N ASP A 76 12.93 10.15 10.94
CA ASP A 76 13.32 11.29 10.11
C ASP A 76 14.46 10.93 9.14
N SER A 77 15.38 10.07 9.57
CA SER A 77 16.50 9.58 8.78
C SER A 77 17.08 8.29 9.39
N GLY A 78 18.26 7.86 8.92
CA GLY A 78 18.98 6.70 9.45
C GLY A 78 18.79 5.41 8.65
N LYS A 79 19.65 4.41 8.90
CA LYS A 79 19.69 3.14 8.15
C LYS A 79 18.33 2.42 8.18
N THR A 80 17.74 2.30 9.37
CA THR A 80 16.41 1.70 9.58
C THR A 80 15.33 2.36 8.72
N HIS A 81 15.28 3.69 8.66
CA HIS A 81 14.35 4.42 7.79
C HIS A 81 14.56 4.05 6.32
N GLN A 82 15.81 4.11 5.88
CA GLN A 82 16.13 3.85 4.48
C GLN A 82 15.77 2.43 4.06
N GLN A 83 16.03 1.45 4.92
CA GLN A 83 15.70 0.06 4.69
C GLN A 83 14.20 -0.19 4.69
N PHE A 84 13.48 0.41 5.64
CA PHE A 84 12.03 0.31 5.67
C PHE A 84 11.41 0.82 4.35
N VAL A 85 11.82 2.01 3.92
CA VAL A 85 11.30 2.65 2.70
C VAL A 85 11.68 1.86 1.44
N ARG A 86 12.90 1.31 1.40
CA ARG A 86 13.35 0.48 0.26
C ARG A 86 12.62 -0.86 0.21
N ASN A 87 12.57 -1.59 1.32
CA ASN A 87 12.11 -2.97 1.35
C ASN A 87 10.58 -3.06 1.27
N TYR A 88 9.87 -2.26 2.06
CA TYR A 88 8.41 -2.34 2.15
C TYR A 88 7.69 -1.38 1.21
N LEU A 89 8.23 -0.18 1.00
CA LEU A 89 7.57 0.82 0.15
C LEU A 89 8.05 0.79 -1.30
N GLN A 90 9.15 0.05 -1.57
CA GLN A 90 9.80 -0.04 -2.89
C GLN A 90 10.12 1.35 -3.45
N LYS A 91 10.65 2.23 -2.59
CA LYS A 91 11.02 3.62 -2.91
C LYS A 91 12.37 3.94 -2.30
N THR A 92 13.02 4.98 -2.83
CA THR A 92 14.13 5.62 -2.12
C THR A 92 13.59 6.62 -1.08
N PRO A 93 14.35 6.93 -0.01
CA PRO A 93 13.97 7.97 0.95
C PRO A 93 13.62 9.31 0.27
N ALA A 94 14.39 9.71 -0.74
CA ALA A 94 14.14 10.92 -1.50
C ALA A 94 12.82 10.87 -2.31
N GLN A 95 12.50 9.73 -2.92
CA GLN A 95 11.23 9.52 -3.62
C GLN A 95 10.04 9.56 -2.65
N TYR A 96 10.18 8.93 -1.47
CA TYR A 96 9.15 8.90 -0.45
C TYR A 96 8.93 10.29 0.18
N HIS A 97 10.00 11.03 0.46
CA HIS A 97 9.91 12.41 0.90
C HIS A 97 9.20 13.30 -0.13
N ARG A 98 9.56 13.17 -1.43
CA ARG A 98 8.89 13.91 -2.52
C ARG A 98 7.41 13.56 -2.64
N TYR A 99 7.06 12.29 -2.46
CA TYR A 99 5.68 11.82 -2.42
C TYR A 99 4.88 12.56 -1.33
N TRP A 100 5.41 12.61 -0.11
CA TRP A 100 4.77 13.31 1.00
C TRP A 100 4.68 14.82 0.78
N LYS A 101 5.72 15.47 0.25
CA LYS A 101 5.65 16.89 -0.12
C LYS A 101 4.48 17.14 -1.07
N LYS A 102 4.33 16.33 -2.12
CA LYS A 102 3.23 16.47 -3.09
C LYS A 102 1.86 16.28 -2.42
N LEU A 103 1.72 15.32 -1.52
CA LEU A 103 0.46 15.12 -0.78
C LEU A 103 0.10 16.34 0.08
N VAL A 104 1.06 16.86 0.83
CA VAL A 104 0.86 18.03 1.71
C VAL A 104 0.55 19.29 0.90
N PHE A 105 1.33 19.58 -0.15
CA PHE A 105 1.10 20.77 -0.99
C PHE A 105 -0.23 20.73 -1.73
N SER A 106 -0.77 19.54 -2.04
CA SER A 106 -2.09 19.42 -2.66
C SER A 106 -3.25 19.39 -1.67
N GLY A 107 -3.00 19.59 -0.36
CA GLY A 107 -4.04 19.57 0.68
C GLY A 107 -4.67 18.20 0.95
N ARG A 108 -4.17 17.14 0.31
CA ARG A 108 -4.71 15.77 0.43
C ARG A 108 -4.07 14.95 1.56
N GLY A 109 -3.06 15.51 2.23
CA GLY A 109 -2.33 14.82 3.28
C GLY A 109 -1.89 15.73 4.41
N VAL A 110 -2.06 15.25 5.64
CA VAL A 110 -1.35 15.78 6.80
C VAL A 110 0.01 15.08 6.85
N PRO A 111 1.12 15.81 7.05
CA PRO A 111 2.44 15.19 7.15
C PRO A 111 2.45 14.15 8.28
N PRO A 112 3.17 13.04 8.09
CA PRO A 112 3.32 12.03 9.13
C PRO A 112 4.13 12.55 10.31
N ILE A 113 3.91 11.95 11.47
CA ILE A 113 4.71 12.24 12.66
C ILE A 113 6.08 11.57 12.47
N THR A 114 7.15 12.37 12.54
CA THR A 114 8.52 11.89 12.41
C THR A 114 9.26 11.96 13.76
N PHE A 115 10.17 11.02 13.98
CA PHE A 115 10.96 10.87 15.18
C PHE A 115 12.44 10.80 14.84
N ARG A 116 13.29 11.33 15.72
CA ARG A 116 14.76 11.31 15.54
C ARG A 116 15.37 9.96 15.90
N ASP A 117 14.72 9.21 16.78
CA ASP A 117 15.22 7.97 17.35
C ASP A 117 14.12 6.91 17.48
N GLU A 118 14.53 5.64 17.46
CA GLU A 118 13.64 4.48 17.51
C GLU A 118 12.91 4.34 18.85
N LYS A 119 13.51 4.81 19.95
CA LYS A 119 12.91 4.75 21.28
C LYS A 119 11.69 5.68 21.36
N SER A 120 11.81 6.91 20.87
CA SER A 120 10.72 7.87 20.79
C SER A 120 9.61 7.39 19.85
N LEU A 121 9.97 6.80 18.70
CA LEU A 121 9.01 6.19 17.79
C LEU A 121 8.24 5.05 18.47
N MET A 122 8.94 4.11 19.10
CA MET A 122 8.33 2.98 19.80
C MET A 122 7.43 3.43 20.96
N ALA A 123 7.86 4.43 21.73
CA ALA A 123 7.05 5.00 22.81
C ALA A 123 5.74 5.60 22.28
N HIS A 124 5.80 6.31 21.16
CA HIS A 124 4.60 6.83 20.50
C HIS A 124 3.66 5.71 20.05
N VAL A 125 4.19 4.65 19.45
CA VAL A 125 3.41 3.47 19.03
C VAL A 125 2.76 2.77 20.22
N ALA A 126 3.47 2.67 21.36
CA ALA A 126 2.93 2.07 22.59
C ALA A 126 1.78 2.89 23.21
N LEU A 127 1.86 4.23 23.14
CA LEU A 127 0.87 5.13 23.73
C LEU A 127 -0.37 5.33 22.85
N THR A 128 -0.22 5.22 21.53
CA THR A 128 -1.26 5.58 20.57
C THR A 128 -2.03 4.35 20.10
N SER A 129 -3.32 4.26 20.46
CA SER A 129 -4.20 3.19 19.97
C SER A 129 -4.31 3.25 18.44
N GLY A 130 -4.17 2.11 17.78
CA GLY A 130 -4.20 2.03 16.32
C GLY A 130 -2.89 2.47 15.66
N ALA A 131 -1.81 2.70 16.42
CA ALA A 131 -0.54 3.10 15.84
C ALA A 131 0.31 1.95 15.30
N ILE A 132 1.07 2.25 14.26
CA ILE A 132 2.02 1.34 13.60
C ILE A 132 3.32 2.09 13.29
N GLY A 133 4.44 1.38 13.35
CA GLY A 133 5.77 1.93 13.10
C GLY A 133 6.77 0.82 12.78
N TYR A 134 8.04 1.14 12.83
CA TYR A 134 9.11 0.18 12.61
C TYR A 134 10.36 0.58 13.39
N VAL A 135 11.19 -0.41 13.70
CA VAL A 135 12.46 -0.27 14.42
C VAL A 135 13.48 -1.26 13.85
N SER A 136 14.75 -1.09 14.19
CA SER A 136 15.78 -2.10 13.93
C SER A 136 15.45 -3.41 14.66
N GLN A 137 15.77 -4.56 14.05
CA GLN A 137 15.64 -5.87 14.69
C GLN A 137 16.43 -5.98 16.01
N GLU A 138 17.51 -5.20 16.15
CA GLU A 138 18.33 -5.15 17.36
C GLU A 138 17.66 -4.39 18.51
N THR A 139 16.61 -3.61 18.23
CA THR A 139 15.94 -2.78 19.23
C THR A 139 15.04 -3.62 20.13
N ARG A 140 15.25 -3.48 21.44
CA ARG A 140 14.44 -4.16 22.46
C ARG A 140 13.02 -3.58 22.49
N LEU A 141 12.04 -4.41 22.15
CA LEU A 141 10.63 -4.04 22.14
C LEU A 141 10.07 -3.91 23.56
N SER A 142 9.28 -2.85 23.80
CA SER A 142 8.58 -2.61 25.07
C SER A 142 7.26 -1.90 24.83
N GLY A 143 6.15 -2.45 25.35
CA GLY A 143 4.82 -1.86 25.21
C GLY A 143 4.24 -1.89 23.79
N VAL A 144 4.92 -2.56 22.86
CA VAL A 144 4.51 -2.77 21.47
C VAL A 144 4.56 -4.25 21.14
N LYS A 145 3.86 -4.65 20.08
CA LYS A 145 3.95 -6.01 19.54
C LYS A 145 4.55 -5.99 18.14
N LYS A 146 5.22 -7.08 17.77
CA LYS A 146 5.74 -7.29 16.41
C LYS A 146 4.57 -7.62 15.48
N ILE A 147 4.56 -7.00 14.30
CA ILE A 147 3.59 -7.30 13.24
C ILE A 147 4.31 -8.12 12.16
N HIS A 148 3.76 -9.29 11.85
CA HIS A 148 4.27 -10.16 10.80
C HIS A 148 3.79 -9.67 9.45
N ILE A 149 4.72 -9.42 8.52
CA ILE A 149 4.38 -8.99 7.17
C ILE A 149 4.24 -10.21 6.27
N ILE A 150 3.04 -10.41 5.74
CA ILE A 150 2.74 -11.47 4.79
C ILE A 150 3.05 -10.93 3.39
N GLU A 151 4.10 -11.46 2.77
CA GLU A 151 4.38 -11.18 1.36
C GLU A 151 3.29 -11.85 0.51
N GLU A 152 2.45 -11.04 -0.12
CA GLU A 152 1.49 -11.51 -1.11
C GLU A 152 2.26 -11.94 -2.37
N SER A 153 2.77 -13.17 -2.35
CA SER A 153 3.34 -13.82 -3.53
C SER A 153 2.25 -13.90 -4.60
N THR A 154 2.54 -13.31 -5.76
CA THR A 154 1.69 -13.19 -6.96
C THR A 154 1.03 -14.51 -7.38
N ALA A 155 1.53 -15.66 -6.93
CA ALA A 155 0.94 -16.99 -7.16
C ALA A 155 -0.44 -17.20 -6.50
N ALA A 156 -0.77 -16.50 -5.41
CA ALA A 156 -2.07 -16.64 -4.74
C ALA A 156 -3.21 -15.89 -5.47
N MET A 157 -2.90 -14.77 -6.13
CA MET A 157 -3.89 -14.03 -6.94
C MET A 157 -4.22 -14.73 -8.26
N GLU A 158 -3.30 -15.52 -8.84
CA GLU A 158 -3.62 -16.34 -10.03
C GLU A 158 -4.60 -17.47 -9.68
N LYS A 159 -4.45 -18.12 -8.51
CA LYS A 159 -5.36 -19.18 -8.07
C LYS A 159 -6.76 -18.66 -7.71
N ALA A 160 -6.89 -17.42 -7.21
CA ALA A 160 -8.18 -16.82 -6.89
C ALA A 160 -8.91 -16.23 -8.11
N ALA A 161 -8.21 -15.90 -9.20
CA ALA A 161 -8.82 -15.44 -10.45
C ALA A 161 -9.32 -16.61 -11.35
N ALA A 162 -8.82 -17.83 -11.12
CA ALA A 162 -9.24 -19.03 -11.87
C ALA A 162 -10.59 -19.62 -11.41
N GLU A 163 -11.10 -19.22 -10.25
CA GLU A 163 -12.50 -19.48 -9.85
C GLU A 163 -13.36 -18.25 -10.14
N THR A 164 -13.44 -17.90 -11.42
CA THR A 164 -14.66 -17.24 -11.89
C THR A 164 -15.79 -18.24 -11.63
N PRO A 165 -16.80 -17.97 -10.79
CA PRO A 165 -17.99 -18.81 -10.79
C PRO A 165 -18.50 -18.79 -12.22
N ALA A 166 -18.54 -19.98 -12.83
CA ALA A 166 -18.97 -20.17 -14.20
C ALA A 166 -20.20 -19.30 -14.48
N PRO A 167 -20.33 -18.67 -15.66
CA PRO A 167 -21.55 -17.96 -16.01
C PRO A 167 -22.70 -18.92 -15.74
N ILE A 168 -23.70 -18.45 -14.99
CA ILE A 168 -24.95 -19.17 -14.77
C ILE A 168 -25.50 -19.43 -16.18
N GLN A 169 -25.17 -20.60 -16.71
CA GLN A 169 -25.62 -21.05 -18.02
C GLN A 169 -27.12 -21.21 -17.86
N ASN A 170 -27.88 -20.28 -18.44
CA ASN A 170 -29.31 -20.30 -18.66
C ASN A 170 -29.94 -21.68 -18.42
N GLN A 171 -30.35 -21.93 -17.17
CA GLN A 171 -31.41 -22.90 -16.94
C GLN A 171 -32.68 -22.24 -17.45
N VAL A 172 -33.07 -22.65 -18.66
CA VAL A 172 -34.40 -22.46 -19.19
C VAL A 172 -35.36 -22.97 -18.11
N LEU A 173 -36.04 -22.04 -17.43
CA LEU A 173 -37.17 -22.37 -16.57
C LEU A 173 -38.18 -23.16 -17.42
N PRO A 174 -38.60 -24.38 -17.02
CA PRO A 174 -39.69 -25.03 -17.72
C PRO A 174 -40.93 -24.14 -17.62
N ALA A 175 -41.59 -23.95 -18.77
CA ALA A 175 -42.81 -23.20 -18.89
C ALA A 175 -43.83 -23.66 -17.83
N ILE A 176 -44.32 -22.71 -17.04
CA ILE A 176 -45.44 -22.94 -16.14
C ILE A 176 -46.66 -23.22 -17.03
N PRO A 177 -47.34 -24.37 -16.94
CA PRO A 177 -48.59 -24.54 -17.67
C PRO A 177 -49.63 -23.57 -17.10
N GLU A 178 -50.13 -22.68 -17.96
CA GLU A 178 -51.33 -21.90 -17.73
C GLU A 178 -52.44 -22.84 -17.28
N THR A 179 -52.79 -22.78 -16.00
CA THR A 179 -54.01 -23.42 -15.51
C THR A 179 -55.06 -22.34 -15.40
N THR A 180 -55.83 -22.20 -16.47
CA THR A 180 -57.16 -21.59 -16.44
C THR A 180 -57.99 -22.31 -15.38
N GLN A 181 -58.22 -21.66 -14.24
CA GLN A 181 -59.35 -21.97 -13.36
C GLN A 181 -60.26 -20.77 -13.34
N GLU A 182 -61.14 -20.84 -14.32
CA GLU A 182 -62.42 -20.16 -14.42
C GLU A 182 -63.29 -20.42 -13.17
N ASN A 183 -64.13 -19.44 -12.85
CA ASN A 183 -65.52 -19.62 -12.41
C ASN A 183 -65.90 -19.48 -10.92
N LYS A 184 -66.56 -18.34 -10.66
CA LYS A 184 -67.79 -18.12 -9.87
C LYS A 184 -67.91 -18.72 -8.46
N SER A 185 -67.96 -17.82 -7.48
CA SER A 185 -69.18 -17.53 -6.66
C SER A 185 -68.90 -16.29 -5.80
N ARG A 186 -69.49 -15.13 -6.08
CA ARG A 186 -70.84 -14.71 -5.66
C ARG A 186 -71.13 -14.98 -4.17
N THR A 187 -71.18 -13.87 -3.42
CA THR A 187 -72.35 -13.48 -2.62
C THR A 187 -72.49 -14.08 -1.20
N ILE A 188 -72.30 -13.18 -0.21
CA ILE A 188 -73.03 -13.05 1.07
C ILE A 188 -72.85 -14.19 2.10
N PHE A 189 -72.28 -13.87 3.27
CA PHE A 189 -73.06 -13.95 4.52
C PHE A 189 -72.42 -13.13 5.65
N ASN A 190 -73.21 -12.14 6.07
CA ASN A 190 -73.19 -11.45 7.36
C ASN A 190 -73.21 -12.47 8.52
N ARG A 191 -72.67 -12.14 9.71
CA ARG A 191 -73.24 -12.44 11.05
C ARG A 191 -72.19 -12.60 12.16
N ILE A 192 -72.12 -11.55 12.99
CA ILE A 192 -72.20 -11.53 14.47
C ILE A 192 -71.53 -12.69 15.22
N PHE A 193 -70.52 -12.40 16.04
CA PHE A 193 -70.38 -13.01 17.37
C PHE A 193 -69.84 -11.97 18.38
N TYR A 194 -70.76 -11.61 19.29
CA TYR A 194 -70.68 -11.03 20.65
C TYR A 194 -69.69 -9.92 21.00
#